data_AF-A0A642URF2-F1
#
_entry.id   AF-A0A642URF2-F1
#
_cell.length_a   1.000
_cell.length_b   1.000
_cell.length_c   1.000
_cell.angle_alpha   90.00
_cell.angle_beta   90.00
_cell.angle_gamma   90.00
#
_symmetry.space_group_name_H-M   'P 1'
#
loop_
_entity.id
_entity.type
_entity.pdbx_description
1 polymer ?
#
loop_
_entity_poly.entity_id
_entity_poly.type
_entity_poly.pdbx_seq_one_letter_code
_entity_poly.pdbx_strand_id
1 'polypeptide(L)'
;MPTNVPGALRHLLEEDRLSAATALLHGIDGTHRLPDQLWSLYLSKVCSHGHHLGSIMVYHQLISPTSHPLSLTAPYPSSIPFLINPQSLIHLATIFANHGDYDRVNGLMIYFKRYYSYVFQRDCHKQLRILLVEAMAKANLVDRAVANMNTLLKYHQASAAGGARLNRWIHTVGAQGVRNRRASIQEGSELDESDDDIVRADSLGEESWPLHLPIYSYNVYQVVGVSTPLIHGRLEVADFPQFIGMLAKYLTDSPEASNPHQLVTKMLGMVEGAHPSFVNYVIAAVAPSHPSEAFQLIRRLYLRDRTLSPPTMTTLATNMPLEYLDQITELWRAAAPHTALPAGFHQQVIKKYLFEDRVDEAVGYSNQLSAPTRIPKTLYYHYPQLKTAANILCI
;
A
#
# COMPACT_ATOMS: atom_id res chain seq x y z
N MET A 1 -15.44 -30.72 -33.71
CA MET A 1 -15.03 -30.18 -32.40
C MET A 1 -13.77 -30.93 -31.99
N PRO A 2 -12.63 -30.27 -31.74
CA PRO A 2 -11.36 -30.98 -31.54
C PRO A 2 -11.42 -31.81 -30.26
N THR A 3 -11.18 -33.11 -30.39
CA THR A 3 -11.37 -34.13 -29.35
C THR A 3 -10.31 -34.12 -28.23
N ASN A 4 -9.38 -33.15 -28.22
CA ASN A 4 -8.35 -33.04 -27.18
C ASN A 4 -7.94 -31.59 -26.87
N VAL A 5 -8.91 -30.78 -26.45
CA VAL A 5 -8.69 -29.39 -26.01
C VAL A 5 -7.61 -29.28 -24.92
N PRO A 6 -7.60 -30.12 -23.85
CA PRO A 6 -6.54 -30.05 -22.83
C PRO A 6 -5.15 -30.34 -23.38
N GLY A 7 -5.01 -31.31 -24.30
CA GLY A 7 -3.73 -31.64 -24.93
C GLY A 7 -3.23 -30.51 -25.84
N ALA A 8 -4.11 -29.89 -26.63
CA ALA A 8 -3.77 -28.75 -27.48
C ALA A 8 -3.36 -27.53 -26.64
N LEU A 9 -4.09 -27.25 -25.56
CA LEU A 9 -3.73 -26.16 -24.64
C LEU A 9 -2.37 -26.42 -23.99
N ARG A 10 -2.11 -27.64 -23.51
CA ARG A 10 -0.82 -28.00 -22.91
C ARG A 10 0.34 -27.78 -23.90
N HIS A 11 0.19 -28.23 -25.14
CA HIS A 11 1.21 -28.02 -26.16
C HIS A 11 1.49 -26.53 -26.41
N LEU A 12 0.45 -25.70 -26.51
CA LEU A 12 0.62 -24.25 -26.67
C LEU A 12 1.34 -23.60 -25.48
N LEU A 13 1.12 -24.10 -24.26
CA LEU A 13 1.78 -23.60 -23.05
C LEU A 13 3.23 -24.09 -22.92
N GLU A 14 3.54 -25.29 -23.41
CA GLU A 14 4.90 -25.81 -23.48
C GLU A 14 5.73 -25.04 -24.53
N GLU A 15 5.11 -24.59 -25.62
CA GLU A 15 5.73 -23.73 -26.64
C GLU A 15 5.74 -22.22 -26.30
N ASP A 16 5.30 -21.83 -25.10
CA ASP A 16 5.17 -20.43 -24.67
C ASP A 16 4.30 -19.55 -25.59
N ARG A 17 3.36 -20.15 -26.33
CA ARG A 17 2.41 -19.47 -27.20
C ARG A 17 1.17 -18.99 -26.43
N LEU A 18 1.39 -18.10 -25.46
CA LEU A 18 0.35 -17.64 -24.53
C LEU A 18 -0.86 -17.01 -25.22
N SER A 19 -0.68 -16.16 -26.22
CA SER A 19 -1.82 -15.50 -26.89
C SER A 19 -2.70 -16.51 -27.64
N ALA A 20 -2.09 -17.53 -28.25
CA ALA A 20 -2.83 -18.62 -28.89
C ALA A 20 -3.55 -19.49 -27.84
N ALA A 21 -2.90 -19.77 -26.71
CA ALA A 21 -3.53 -20.46 -25.59
C ALA A 21 -4.73 -19.67 -25.02
N THR A 22 -4.59 -18.34 -24.84
CA THR A 22 -5.70 -17.47 -24.40
C THR A 22 -6.85 -17.46 -25.41
N ALA A 23 -6.55 -17.40 -26.72
CA ALA A 23 -7.57 -17.45 -27.77
C ALA A 23 -8.30 -18.79 -27.79
N LEU A 24 -7.57 -19.90 -27.64
CA LEU A 24 -8.15 -21.23 -27.51
C LEU A 24 -9.08 -21.30 -26.30
N LEU A 25 -8.63 -20.81 -25.14
CA LEU A 25 -9.43 -20.72 -23.92
C LEU A 25 -10.71 -19.90 -24.10
N HIS A 26 -10.63 -18.82 -24.86
CA HIS A 26 -11.80 -17.99 -25.13
C HIS A 26 -12.82 -18.68 -26.03
N GLY A 27 -12.38 -19.47 -27.00
CA GLY A 27 -13.24 -20.20 -27.93
C GLY A 27 -13.86 -21.49 -27.36
N ILE A 28 -13.44 -21.91 -26.17
CA ILE A 28 -14.06 -23.03 -25.46
C ILE A 28 -15.27 -22.50 -24.70
N ASP A 29 -16.47 -22.93 -25.09
CA ASP A 29 -17.68 -22.69 -24.29
C ASP A 29 -17.49 -23.26 -22.89
N GLY A 30 -17.97 -22.54 -21.86
CA GLY A 30 -17.82 -22.83 -20.42
C GLY A 30 -18.37 -24.19 -19.94
N THR A 31 -18.77 -25.05 -20.86
CA THR A 31 -19.12 -26.46 -20.68
C THR A 31 -17.90 -27.36 -20.48
N HIS A 32 -16.71 -26.98 -20.97
CA HIS A 32 -15.50 -27.78 -20.79
C HIS A 32 -14.74 -27.35 -19.54
N ARG A 33 -14.80 -28.18 -18.50
CA ARG A 33 -13.96 -28.00 -17.31
C ARG A 33 -12.53 -28.44 -17.61
N LEU A 34 -11.60 -27.50 -17.58
CA LEU A 34 -10.18 -27.81 -17.67
C LEU A 34 -9.67 -28.38 -16.34
N PRO A 35 -8.70 -29.31 -16.35
CA PRO A 35 -8.06 -29.80 -15.14
C PRO A 35 -7.34 -28.69 -14.37
N ASP A 36 -7.38 -28.74 -13.04
CA ASP A 36 -6.76 -27.73 -12.16
C ASP A 36 -5.26 -27.57 -12.40
N GLN A 37 -4.55 -28.65 -12.77
CA GLN A 37 -3.12 -28.57 -13.09
C GLN A 37 -2.87 -27.69 -14.33
N LEU A 38 -3.77 -27.75 -15.32
CA LEU A 38 -3.63 -27.01 -16.57
C LEU A 38 -3.95 -25.52 -16.36
N TRP A 39 -4.96 -25.22 -15.53
CA TRP A 39 -5.21 -23.86 -15.07
C TRP A 39 -4.05 -23.29 -14.25
N SER A 40 -3.47 -24.09 -13.36
CA SER A 40 -2.31 -23.68 -12.57
C SER A 40 -1.09 -23.38 -13.46
N LEU A 41 -0.85 -24.22 -14.48
CA LEU A 41 0.21 -23.99 -15.47
C LEU A 41 -0.05 -22.72 -16.28
N TYR A 42 -1.28 -22.54 -16.77
CA TYR A 42 -1.68 -21.35 -17.52
C TYR A 42 -1.48 -20.08 -16.69
N LEU A 43 -1.98 -20.06 -15.46
CA LEU A 43 -1.80 -18.94 -14.53
C LEU A 43 -0.32 -18.64 -14.29
N SER A 44 0.51 -19.66 -14.05
CA SER A 44 1.96 -19.48 -13.86
C SER A 44 2.62 -18.84 -15.08
N LYS A 45 2.28 -19.28 -16.30
CA LYS A 45 2.78 -18.70 -17.55
C LYS A 45 2.28 -17.27 -17.75
N VAL A 46 1.00 -16.99 -17.49
CA VAL A 46 0.42 -15.64 -17.55
C VAL A 46 1.13 -14.68 -16.59
N CYS A 47 1.35 -15.08 -15.34
CA CYS A 47 2.03 -14.27 -14.35
C CYS A 47 3.50 -14.01 -14.71
N SER A 48 4.23 -15.03 -15.17
CA SER A 48 5.64 -14.89 -15.54
C SER A 48 5.86 -13.98 -16.76
N HIS A 49 4.91 -13.96 -17.71
CA HIS A 49 5.00 -13.11 -18.90
C HIS A 49 4.31 -11.75 -18.74
N GLY A 50 3.63 -11.49 -17.63
CA GLY A 50 2.83 -10.28 -17.46
C GLY A 50 1.68 -10.15 -18.48
N HIS A 51 1.13 -11.27 -18.96
CA HIS A 51 0.23 -11.30 -20.11
C HIS A 51 -1.20 -10.84 -19.75
N HIS A 52 -1.52 -9.56 -19.98
CA HIS A 52 -2.75 -8.91 -19.53
C HIS A 52 -4.05 -9.60 -19.99
N LEU A 53 -4.20 -9.93 -21.27
CA LEU A 53 -5.40 -10.63 -21.77
C LEU A 53 -5.57 -12.02 -21.12
N GLY A 54 -4.44 -12.65 -20.79
CA GLY A 54 -4.43 -13.93 -20.09
C GLY A 54 -4.87 -13.78 -18.65
N SER A 55 -4.45 -12.69 -17.98
CA SER A 55 -4.90 -12.32 -16.65
C SER A 55 -6.41 -12.05 -16.61
N ILE A 56 -6.95 -11.35 -17.62
CA ILE A 56 -8.40 -11.14 -17.77
C ILE A 56 -9.13 -12.49 -17.87
N MET A 57 -8.62 -13.42 -18.68
CA MET A 57 -9.19 -14.77 -18.80
C MET A 57 -9.18 -15.51 -17.47
N VAL A 58 -8.07 -15.48 -16.73
CA VAL A 58 -7.99 -16.07 -15.39
C VAL A 58 -9.02 -15.44 -14.46
N TYR A 59 -9.12 -14.11 -14.46
CA TYR A 59 -10.06 -13.38 -13.60
C TYR A 59 -11.50 -13.84 -13.85
N HIS A 60 -11.92 -13.82 -15.11
CA HIS A 60 -13.28 -14.19 -15.51
C HIS A 60 -13.59 -15.68 -15.41
N GLN A 61 -12.60 -16.56 -15.25
CA GLN A 61 -12.86 -18.01 -15.17
C GLN A 61 -12.67 -18.57 -13.76
N LEU A 62 -11.74 -17.99 -12.98
CA LEU A 62 -11.34 -18.54 -11.69
C LEU A 62 -11.71 -17.65 -10.49
N ILE A 63 -11.86 -16.34 -10.70
CA ILE A 63 -12.06 -15.37 -9.61
C ILE A 63 -13.50 -14.86 -9.58
N SER A 64 -14.00 -14.38 -10.71
CA SER A 64 -15.36 -13.85 -10.88
C SER A 64 -15.97 -14.42 -12.16
N PRO A 65 -16.48 -15.68 -12.13
CA PRO A 65 -17.02 -16.35 -13.30
C PRO A 65 -18.45 -15.95 -13.68
N THR A 66 -19.04 -14.97 -13.00
CA THR A 66 -20.32 -14.41 -13.42
C THR A 66 -20.10 -13.49 -14.62
N SER A 67 -20.86 -13.71 -15.68
CA SER A 67 -20.81 -12.98 -16.96
C SER A 67 -21.23 -11.50 -16.89
N HIS A 68 -21.33 -10.93 -15.69
CA HIS A 68 -21.63 -9.53 -15.51
C HIS A 68 -20.37 -8.79 -15.06
N PRO A 69 -19.89 -7.84 -15.87
CA PRO A 69 -18.91 -6.90 -15.36
C PRO A 69 -19.58 -6.17 -14.21
N LEU A 70 -19.04 -6.30 -13.00
CA LEU A 70 -19.33 -5.39 -11.88
C LEU A 70 -20.74 -5.46 -11.29
N SER A 71 -21.50 -6.54 -11.48
CA SER A 71 -22.66 -6.78 -10.62
C SER A 71 -22.18 -7.33 -9.28
N LEU A 72 -21.88 -6.38 -8.41
CA LEU A 72 -21.63 -6.50 -6.98
C LEU A 72 -22.66 -7.39 -6.24
N THR A 73 -23.86 -7.51 -6.78
CA THR A 73 -24.96 -8.33 -6.25
C THR A 73 -25.07 -9.72 -6.87
N ALA A 74 -24.18 -10.11 -7.78
CA ALA A 74 -24.26 -11.44 -8.40
C ALA A 74 -23.77 -12.51 -7.40
N PRO A 75 -24.55 -13.58 -7.15
CA PRO A 75 -24.15 -14.61 -6.22
C PRO A 75 -22.83 -15.23 -6.69
N TYR A 76 -21.82 -15.16 -5.84
CA TYR A 76 -20.53 -15.78 -6.12
C TYR A 76 -20.73 -17.27 -6.38
N PRO A 77 -19.98 -17.87 -7.32
CA PRO A 77 -20.06 -19.30 -7.59
C PRO A 77 -19.87 -20.10 -6.29
N SER A 78 -20.75 -21.09 -6.08
CA SER A 78 -20.73 -22.01 -4.93
C SER A 78 -19.54 -22.97 -4.96
N SER A 79 -18.85 -23.11 -6.10
CA SER A 79 -17.63 -23.90 -6.24
C SER A 79 -16.57 -23.14 -7.04
N ILE A 80 -15.42 -22.85 -6.43
CA ILE A 80 -14.20 -22.51 -7.16
C ILE A 80 -13.45 -23.80 -7.51
N PRO A 81 -12.87 -23.93 -8.72
CA PRO A 81 -12.20 -25.17 -9.14
C PRO A 81 -10.97 -25.46 -8.27
N PHE A 82 -10.18 -24.44 -7.93
CA PHE A 82 -9.08 -24.53 -6.96
C PHE A 82 -8.75 -23.14 -6.38
N LEU A 83 -8.01 -23.12 -5.26
CA LEU A 83 -7.56 -21.89 -4.61
C LEU A 83 -6.33 -21.31 -5.33
N ILE A 84 -6.45 -20.07 -5.82
CA ILE A 84 -5.32 -19.36 -6.42
C ILE A 84 -4.38 -18.90 -5.32
N ASN A 85 -3.12 -19.36 -5.32
CA ASN A 85 -2.13 -18.98 -4.33
C ASN A 85 -1.98 -17.45 -4.18
N PRO A 86 -1.64 -16.93 -2.98
CA PRO A 86 -1.55 -15.49 -2.71
C PRO A 86 -0.55 -14.74 -3.61
N GLN A 87 0.58 -15.34 -3.94
CA GLN A 87 1.59 -14.70 -4.78
C GLN A 87 1.08 -14.46 -6.20
N SER A 88 0.34 -15.41 -6.76
CA SER A 88 -0.32 -15.24 -8.05
C SER A 88 -1.38 -14.14 -8.01
N LEU A 89 -2.10 -13.97 -6.89
CA LEU A 89 -3.03 -12.83 -6.74
C LEU A 89 -2.30 -11.48 -6.82
N ILE A 90 -1.14 -11.36 -6.17
CA ILE A 90 -0.31 -10.16 -6.22
C ILE A 90 0.22 -9.91 -7.64
N HIS A 91 0.67 -10.95 -8.35
CA HIS A 91 1.15 -10.81 -9.74
C HIS A 91 0.01 -10.38 -10.68
N LEU A 92 -1.17 -10.98 -10.56
CA LEU A 92 -2.36 -10.56 -11.33
C LEU A 92 -2.72 -9.11 -11.01
N ALA A 93 -2.75 -8.73 -9.74
CA ALA A 93 -3.02 -7.35 -9.32
C ALA A 93 -1.97 -6.37 -9.87
N THR A 94 -0.70 -6.77 -9.92
CA THR A 94 0.38 -5.95 -10.51
C THR A 94 0.15 -5.74 -12.00
N ILE A 95 -0.24 -6.79 -12.73
CA ILE A 95 -0.59 -6.69 -14.15
C ILE A 95 -1.78 -5.74 -14.34
N PHE A 96 -2.84 -5.87 -13.55
CA PHE A 96 -4.02 -5.00 -13.65
C PHE A 96 -3.72 -3.55 -13.24
N ALA A 97 -2.97 -3.33 -12.17
CA ALA A 97 -2.54 -2.00 -11.74
C ALA A 97 -1.69 -1.31 -12.81
N ASN A 98 -0.82 -2.06 -13.50
CA ASN A 98 -0.07 -1.56 -14.65
C ASN A 98 -0.95 -1.18 -15.85
N HIS A 99 -2.20 -1.62 -15.90
CA HIS A 99 -3.16 -1.23 -16.94
C HIS A 99 -4.23 -0.24 -16.43
N GLY A 100 -4.15 0.19 -15.15
CA GLY A 100 -5.17 1.05 -14.54
C GLY A 100 -6.51 0.36 -14.28
N ASP A 101 -6.55 -0.98 -14.35
CA ASP A 101 -7.76 -1.78 -14.17
C ASP A 101 -8.03 -2.02 -12.67
N TYR A 102 -8.43 -0.95 -11.99
CA TYR A 102 -8.67 -0.97 -10.54
C TYR A 102 -9.84 -1.88 -10.16
N ASP A 103 -10.82 -2.05 -11.04
CA ASP A 103 -11.99 -2.90 -10.84
C ASP A 103 -11.58 -4.37 -10.62
N ARG A 104 -10.70 -4.90 -11.48
CA ARG A 104 -10.18 -6.26 -11.29
C ARG A 104 -9.26 -6.39 -10.09
N VAL A 105 -8.49 -5.35 -9.74
CA VAL A 105 -7.72 -5.34 -8.49
C VAL A 105 -8.64 -5.40 -7.27
N ASN A 106 -9.77 -4.68 -7.30
CA ASN A 106 -10.77 -4.75 -6.25
C ASN A 106 -11.42 -6.14 -6.18
N GLY A 107 -11.75 -6.75 -7.32
CA GLY A 107 -12.24 -8.13 -7.35
C GLY A 107 -11.25 -9.16 -6.79
N LEU A 108 -9.95 -8.98 -7.04
CA LEU A 108 -8.89 -9.78 -6.41
C LEU A 108 -8.85 -9.57 -4.89
N MET A 109 -9.08 -8.33 -4.44
CA MET A 109 -9.21 -8.03 -3.01
C MET A 109 -10.38 -8.80 -2.42
N ILE A 110 -11.57 -8.73 -3.03
CA ILE A 110 -12.77 -9.43 -2.54
C ILE A 110 -12.55 -10.96 -2.50
N TYR A 111 -11.94 -11.52 -3.55
CA TYR A 111 -11.51 -12.92 -3.56
C TYR A 111 -10.56 -13.23 -2.40
N PHE A 112 -9.59 -12.35 -2.14
CA PHE A 112 -8.70 -12.48 -1.00
C PHE A 112 -9.48 -12.49 0.33
N LYS A 113 -10.39 -11.52 0.54
CA LYS A 113 -11.22 -11.43 1.76
C LYS A 113 -12.01 -12.72 2.01
N ARG A 114 -12.51 -13.35 0.93
CA ARG A 114 -13.30 -14.58 0.98
C ARG A 114 -12.47 -15.79 1.41
N TYR A 115 -11.32 -15.99 0.79
CA TYR A 115 -10.58 -17.26 0.91
C TYR A 115 -9.36 -17.21 1.84
N TYR A 116 -8.83 -16.01 2.12
CA TYR A 116 -7.58 -15.84 2.85
C TYR A 116 -7.78 -15.15 4.21
N SER A 117 -6.84 -15.41 5.11
CA SER A 117 -6.80 -14.72 6.41
C SER A 117 -5.86 -13.53 6.33
N TYR A 118 -6.38 -12.35 6.66
CA TYR A 118 -5.57 -11.16 6.86
C TYR A 118 -4.44 -11.39 7.85
N VAL A 119 -4.65 -12.19 8.90
CA VAL A 119 -3.66 -12.44 9.96
C VAL A 119 -2.47 -13.24 9.45
N PHE A 120 -2.72 -14.28 8.65
CA PHE A 120 -1.66 -15.14 8.13
C PHE A 120 -1.07 -14.64 6.81
N GLN A 121 -1.77 -13.76 6.09
CA GLN A 121 -1.39 -13.24 4.78
C GLN A 121 -1.35 -11.71 4.79
N ARG A 122 -0.83 -11.11 5.88
CA ARG A 122 -0.74 -9.64 6.08
C ARG A 122 -0.01 -8.94 4.93
N ASP A 123 1.11 -9.51 4.51
CA ASP A 123 1.94 -8.93 3.45
C ASP A 123 1.20 -8.96 2.10
N CYS A 124 0.47 -10.05 1.81
CA CYS A 124 -0.37 -10.14 0.62
C CYS A 124 -1.48 -9.08 0.65
N HIS A 125 -2.17 -8.94 1.78
CA HIS A 125 -3.21 -7.93 1.93
C HIS A 125 -2.66 -6.50 1.74
N LYS A 126 -1.52 -6.21 2.39
CA LYS A 126 -0.83 -4.92 2.25
C LYS A 126 -0.51 -4.63 0.79
N GLN A 127 0.10 -5.59 0.08
CA GLN A 127 0.47 -5.42 -1.32
C GLN A 127 -0.75 -5.23 -2.22
N LEU A 128 -1.82 -6.01 -2.03
CA LEU A 128 -3.06 -5.83 -2.79
C LEU A 128 -3.69 -4.45 -2.55
N ARG A 129 -3.65 -3.92 -1.32
CA ARG A 129 -4.15 -2.58 -1.00
C ARG A 129 -3.30 -1.48 -1.64
N ILE A 130 -1.97 -1.61 -1.63
CA ILE A 130 -1.05 -0.70 -2.32
C ILE A 130 -1.35 -0.70 -3.83
N LEU A 131 -1.44 -1.87 -4.44
CA LEU A 131 -1.74 -2.02 -5.87
C LEU A 131 -3.11 -1.45 -6.25
N LEU A 132 -4.10 -1.52 -5.36
CA LEU A 132 -5.41 -0.90 -5.58
C LEU A 132 -5.31 0.63 -5.65
N VAL A 133 -4.59 1.25 -4.70
CA VAL A 133 -4.34 2.69 -4.70
C VAL A 133 -3.60 3.11 -5.97
N GLU A 134 -2.56 2.38 -6.35
CA GLU A 134 -1.77 2.65 -7.57
C GLU A 134 -2.61 2.46 -8.85
N ALA A 135 -3.49 1.46 -8.91
CA ALA A 135 -4.40 1.25 -10.03
C ALA A 135 -5.41 2.40 -10.17
N MET A 136 -6.04 2.83 -9.07
CA MET A 136 -6.95 3.97 -9.04
C MET A 136 -6.25 5.27 -9.43
N ALA A 137 -5.01 5.45 -8.96
CA ALA A 137 -4.20 6.60 -9.31
C ALA A 137 -3.84 6.63 -10.79
N LYS A 138 -3.48 5.48 -11.36
CA LYS A 138 -3.21 5.34 -12.80
C LYS A 138 -4.46 5.61 -13.65
N ALA A 139 -5.63 5.24 -13.15
CA ALA A 139 -6.93 5.58 -13.75
C ALA A 139 -7.38 7.03 -13.50
N ASN A 140 -6.56 7.84 -12.81
CA ASN A 140 -6.83 9.24 -12.47
C ASN A 140 -8.10 9.45 -11.62
N LEU A 141 -8.44 8.48 -10.76
CA LEU A 141 -9.58 8.54 -9.85
C LEU A 141 -9.17 9.12 -8.50
N VAL A 142 -8.93 10.43 -8.45
CA VAL A 142 -8.35 11.14 -7.30
C VAL A 142 -9.10 10.84 -5.99
N ASP A 143 -10.41 11.05 -5.95
CA ASP A 143 -11.20 10.91 -4.72
C ASP A 143 -11.14 9.48 -4.16
N ARG A 144 -11.25 8.47 -5.05
CA ARG A 144 -11.21 7.05 -4.66
C ARG A 144 -9.82 6.62 -4.20
N ALA A 145 -8.77 7.09 -4.89
CA ALA A 145 -7.40 6.79 -4.53
C ALA A 145 -7.04 7.42 -3.17
N VAL A 146 -7.44 8.68 -2.92
CA VAL A 146 -7.23 9.37 -1.64
C VAL A 146 -8.00 8.68 -0.51
N ALA A 147 -9.25 8.29 -0.74
CA ALA A 147 -10.04 7.55 0.24
C ALA A 147 -9.38 6.20 0.60
N ASN A 148 -9.00 5.40 -0.39
CA ASN A 148 -8.34 4.12 -0.17
C ASN A 148 -6.96 4.26 0.48
N MET A 149 -6.22 5.32 0.15
CA MET A 149 -4.95 5.63 0.78
C MET A 149 -5.12 5.98 2.26
N ASN A 150 -6.12 6.78 2.61
CA ASN A 150 -6.43 7.09 4.00
C ASN A 150 -6.86 5.85 4.79
N THR A 151 -7.65 4.98 4.17
CA THR A 151 -8.02 3.68 4.75
C THR A 151 -6.79 2.79 4.99
N LEU A 152 -5.89 2.69 4.02
CA LEU A 152 -4.62 1.99 4.13
C LEU A 152 -3.75 2.55 5.27
N LEU A 153 -3.66 3.86 5.40
CA LEU A 153 -2.92 4.53 6.47
C LEU A 153 -3.54 4.28 7.86
N LYS A 154 -4.87 4.23 7.98
CA LYS A 154 -5.56 3.87 9.23
C LYS A 154 -5.25 2.45 9.68
N TYR A 155 -5.12 1.50 8.74
CA TYR A 155 -4.76 0.11 9.03
C TYR A 155 -3.27 -0.08 9.38
N HIS A 156 -2.45 0.90 9.04
CA HIS A 156 -1.04 0.98 9.38
C HIS A 156 -0.88 1.76 10.71
N GLN A 157 -0.84 1.04 11.84
CA GLN A 157 -0.32 1.60 13.09
C GLN A 157 1.10 1.08 13.30
N ALA A 158 2.03 1.98 13.61
CA ALA A 158 3.36 1.61 14.08
C ALA A 158 3.21 1.00 15.49
N SER A 159 2.99 -0.32 15.58
CA SER A 159 2.98 -1.00 16.87
C SER A 159 4.42 -1.10 17.39
N ALA A 160 4.82 -0.11 18.19
CA ALA A 160 6.11 -0.09 18.88
C ALA A 160 6.16 -1.04 20.09
N ALA A 161 5.06 -1.70 20.46
CA ALA A 161 5.02 -2.55 21.64
C ALA A 161 4.01 -3.69 21.47
N GLY A 162 4.47 -4.94 21.36
CA GLY A 162 3.56 -6.07 21.55
C GLY A 162 3.89 -7.44 20.95
N GLY A 163 5.11 -7.74 20.49
CA GLY A 163 5.41 -9.01 19.79
C GLY A 163 4.91 -10.28 20.50
N ALA A 164 5.01 -10.36 21.84
CA ALA A 164 4.56 -11.53 22.60
C ALA A 164 3.03 -11.59 22.87
N ARG A 165 2.35 -10.44 22.87
CA ARG A 165 0.86 -10.37 22.98
C ARG A 165 0.21 -10.62 21.62
N LEU A 166 0.80 -10.07 20.56
CA LEU A 166 0.41 -10.28 19.17
C LEU A 166 0.51 -11.78 18.80
N ASN A 167 1.60 -12.46 19.13
CA ASN A 167 1.74 -13.89 18.80
C ASN A 167 0.69 -14.75 19.51
N ARG A 168 0.42 -14.52 20.80
CA ARG A 168 -0.65 -15.24 21.52
C ARG A 168 -2.03 -14.98 20.93
N TRP A 169 -2.32 -13.74 20.52
CA TRP A 169 -3.57 -13.36 19.87
C TRP A 169 -3.72 -13.98 18.47
N ILE A 170 -2.64 -14.02 17.67
CA ILE A 170 -2.64 -14.68 16.35
C ILE A 170 -3.06 -16.15 16.50
N HIS A 171 -2.59 -16.84 17.55
CA HIS A 171 -2.95 -18.23 17.78
C HIS A 171 -4.41 -18.44 18.20
N THR A 172 -4.98 -17.57 19.05
CA THR A 172 -6.39 -17.68 19.49
C THR A 172 -7.39 -17.19 18.45
N VAL A 173 -7.16 -16.01 17.85
CA VAL A 173 -8.05 -15.43 16.84
C VAL A 173 -7.87 -16.12 15.48
N GLY A 174 -6.66 -16.53 15.13
CA GLY A 174 -6.40 -17.30 13.91
C GLY A 174 -7.16 -18.63 13.88
N ALA A 175 -7.26 -19.33 15.01
CA ALA A 175 -8.02 -20.58 15.11
C ALA A 175 -9.54 -20.36 14.93
N GLN A 176 -10.09 -19.30 15.51
CA GLN A 176 -11.51 -18.96 15.35
C GLN A 176 -11.82 -18.45 13.94
N GLY A 177 -10.95 -17.61 13.36
CA GLY A 177 -11.10 -17.11 11.98
C GLY A 177 -11.02 -18.22 10.93
N VAL A 178 -10.24 -19.28 11.17
CA VAL A 178 -10.22 -20.48 10.31
C VAL A 178 -11.53 -21.25 10.39
N ARG A 179 -12.15 -21.36 11.58
CA ARG A 179 -13.45 -22.03 11.76
C ARG A 179 -14.58 -21.24 11.09
N ASN A 180 -14.65 -19.93 11.33
CA ASN A 180 -15.66 -19.06 10.73
C ASN A 180 -15.55 -19.07 9.19
N ARG A 181 -14.33 -19.03 8.63
CA ARG A 181 -14.14 -19.08 7.17
C ARG A 181 -14.58 -20.42 6.56
N ARG A 182 -14.31 -21.54 7.23
CA ARG A 182 -14.79 -22.85 6.76
C ARG A 182 -16.32 -22.89 6.71
N ALA A 183 -17.00 -22.29 7.69
CA ALA A 183 -18.46 -22.16 7.68
C ALA A 183 -18.94 -21.24 6.54
N SER A 184 -18.35 -20.06 6.35
CA SER A 184 -18.74 -19.14 5.25
C SER A 184 -18.52 -19.74 3.85
N ILE A 185 -17.45 -20.51 3.65
CA ILE A 185 -17.19 -21.22 2.39
C ILE A 185 -18.24 -22.33 2.17
N GLN A 186 -18.70 -22.99 3.23
CA GLN A 186 -19.72 -24.04 3.17
C GLN A 186 -21.13 -23.47 2.94
N GLU A 187 -21.43 -22.29 3.48
CA GLU A 187 -22.76 -21.67 3.45
C GLU A 187 -22.98 -20.76 2.23
N GLY A 188 -21.93 -20.38 1.51
CA GLY A 188 -22.05 -19.58 0.29
C GLY A 188 -22.50 -18.14 0.50
N SER A 189 -22.36 -17.60 1.73
CA SER A 189 -22.87 -16.28 2.12
C SER A 189 -22.33 -15.13 1.24
N GLU A 190 -23.20 -14.17 0.92
CA GLU A 190 -22.85 -12.91 0.26
C GLU A 190 -21.88 -12.10 1.15
N LEU A 191 -20.89 -11.47 0.51
CA LEU A 191 -19.91 -10.63 1.19
C LEU A 191 -20.46 -9.20 1.27
N ASP A 192 -20.41 -8.59 2.45
CA ASP A 192 -20.59 -7.14 2.55
C ASP A 192 -19.44 -6.44 1.80
N GLU A 193 -19.83 -5.55 0.91
CA GLU A 193 -18.92 -4.83 0.00
C GLU A 193 -18.45 -3.50 0.58
N SER A 194 -18.81 -3.21 1.83
CA SER A 194 -18.34 -2.02 2.51
C SER A 194 -16.80 -1.95 2.47
N ASP A 195 -16.31 -0.77 2.09
CA ASP A 195 -14.87 -0.47 2.03
C ASP A 195 -14.21 -0.46 3.43
N ASP A 196 -15.03 -0.52 4.49
CA ASP A 196 -14.61 -0.53 5.87
C ASP A 196 -14.27 -1.96 6.32
N ASP A 197 -12.99 -2.34 6.21
CA ASP A 197 -12.48 -3.62 6.73
C ASP A 197 -12.60 -3.74 8.28
N ILE A 198 -13.08 -2.70 8.98
CA ILE A 198 -13.21 -2.64 10.44
C ILE A 198 -14.50 -1.90 10.84
N VAL A 199 -15.47 -2.62 11.39
CA VAL A 199 -16.55 -2.03 12.20
C VAL A 199 -15.99 -1.67 13.58
N ARG A 200 -16.17 -0.43 14.02
CA ARG A 200 -15.83 0.00 15.39
C ARG A 200 -16.71 -0.76 16.40
N ALA A 201 -16.09 -1.37 17.41
CA ALA A 201 -16.79 -2.07 18.49
C ALA A 201 -17.81 -1.18 19.26
N ASP A 202 -17.70 0.15 19.19
CA ASP A 202 -18.62 1.09 19.84
C ASP A 202 -20.04 1.10 19.25
N SER A 203 -20.25 0.44 18.10
CA SER A 203 -21.56 0.34 17.43
C SER A 203 -22.38 -0.89 17.85
N LEU A 204 -21.79 -1.81 18.63
CA LEU A 204 -22.48 -3.01 19.11
C LEU A 204 -23.06 -2.73 20.50
N GLY A 205 -24.17 -1.98 20.51
CA GLY A 205 -25.01 -1.84 21.68
C GLY A 205 -25.49 -3.19 22.20
N GLU A 206 -25.74 -3.25 23.52
CA GLU A 206 -26.28 -4.39 24.25
C GLU A 206 -27.66 -4.81 23.68
N GLU A 207 -27.68 -5.63 22.64
CA GLU A 207 -28.91 -6.33 22.25
C GLU A 207 -28.67 -7.84 22.15
N SER A 208 -29.49 -8.54 22.93
CA SER A 208 -29.68 -9.99 22.99
C SER A 208 -29.71 -10.62 21.59
N TRP A 209 -28.66 -11.37 21.24
CA TRP A 209 -28.60 -12.15 20.01
C TRP A 209 -29.52 -13.37 20.10
N PRO A 210 -30.59 -13.51 19.27
CA PRO A 210 -31.39 -14.72 19.20
C PRO A 210 -30.62 -15.82 18.46
N LEU A 211 -30.56 -17.02 19.04
CA LEU A 211 -29.81 -18.20 18.57
C LEU A 211 -30.21 -18.79 17.19
N HIS A 212 -31.06 -18.12 16.40
CA HIS A 212 -31.59 -18.67 15.14
C HIS A 212 -31.73 -17.67 13.99
N LEU A 213 -30.86 -16.67 13.92
CA LEU A 213 -30.68 -15.87 12.71
C LEU A 213 -29.27 -16.10 12.15
N PRO A 214 -29.10 -16.37 10.84
CA PRO A 214 -27.78 -16.42 10.22
C PRO A 214 -27.31 -14.97 10.05
N ILE A 215 -26.90 -14.36 11.16
CA ILE A 215 -26.41 -12.98 11.16
C ILE A 215 -24.93 -13.02 10.80
N TYR A 216 -24.67 -12.63 9.54
CA TYR A 216 -23.46 -12.06 8.98
C TYR A 216 -22.24 -12.05 9.91
N SER A 217 -21.34 -13.02 9.74
CA SER A 217 -20.05 -13.00 10.40
C SER A 217 -19.04 -12.22 9.56
N TYR A 218 -19.00 -10.92 9.81
CA TYR A 218 -17.88 -10.06 9.43
C TYR A 218 -16.56 -10.65 9.94
N ASN A 219 -15.47 -10.37 9.23
CA ASN A 219 -14.11 -10.57 9.73
C ASN A 219 -13.82 -9.51 10.83
N VAL A 220 -14.52 -9.59 11.97
CA VAL A 220 -14.34 -8.68 13.12
C VAL A 220 -13.00 -9.01 13.79
N TYR A 221 -11.95 -8.28 13.40
CA TYR A 221 -10.65 -8.35 14.10
C TYR A 221 -10.53 -7.37 15.25
N GLN A 222 -11.61 -6.66 15.62
CA GLN A 222 -11.68 -5.95 16.89
C GLN A 222 -12.37 -6.81 17.95
N VAL A 223 -11.63 -7.78 18.50
CA VAL A 223 -11.98 -8.26 19.85
C VAL A 223 -11.60 -7.17 20.83
N VAL A 224 -12.54 -6.80 21.70
CA VAL A 224 -12.40 -5.78 22.74
C VAL A 224 -11.06 -5.91 23.46
N GLY A 225 -10.24 -4.85 23.44
CA GLY A 225 -9.07 -4.70 24.30
C GLY A 225 -7.68 -4.80 23.66
N VAL A 226 -7.52 -5.14 22.36
CA VAL A 226 -6.20 -5.13 21.69
C VAL A 226 -6.28 -4.63 20.23
N SER A 227 -5.88 -3.38 19.99
CA SER A 227 -5.66 -2.83 18.64
C SER A 227 -4.33 -3.34 18.10
N THR A 228 -4.36 -4.39 17.28
CA THR A 228 -3.16 -4.82 16.53
C THR A 228 -3.33 -4.43 15.07
N PRO A 229 -2.36 -3.72 14.46
CA PRO A 229 -2.50 -3.23 13.09
C PRO A 229 -2.64 -4.38 12.10
N LEU A 230 -3.58 -4.29 11.16
CA LEU A 230 -3.71 -5.29 10.08
C LEU A 230 -2.50 -5.29 9.16
N ILE A 231 -1.83 -4.14 9.03
CA ILE A 231 -0.68 -3.93 8.16
C ILE A 231 0.55 -3.64 9.01
N HIS A 232 1.56 -4.50 8.87
CA HIS A 232 2.83 -4.38 9.57
C HIS A 232 3.93 -3.81 8.65
N GLY A 233 4.97 -3.24 9.25
CA GLY A 233 6.06 -2.56 8.53
C GLY A 233 5.69 -1.14 8.12
N ARG A 234 6.65 -0.40 7.57
CA ARG A 234 6.47 1.01 7.15
C ARG A 234 5.79 1.09 5.77
N LEU A 235 4.96 2.11 5.57
CA LEU A 235 4.56 2.58 4.24
C LEU A 235 5.44 3.77 3.87
N GLU A 236 6.16 3.67 2.76
CA GLU A 236 7.05 4.71 2.28
C GLU A 236 6.44 5.41 1.06
N VAL A 237 6.77 6.68 0.87
CA VAL A 237 6.31 7.45 -0.30
C VAL A 237 6.73 6.76 -1.61
N ALA A 238 7.91 6.12 -1.61
CA ALA A 238 8.43 5.39 -2.76
C ALA A 238 7.58 4.17 -3.16
N ASP A 239 6.73 3.66 -2.28
CA ASP A 239 5.81 2.55 -2.59
C ASP A 239 4.65 3.00 -3.50
N PHE A 240 4.45 4.31 -3.69
CA PHE A 240 3.27 4.88 -4.35
C PHE A 240 3.60 5.86 -5.50
N PRO A 241 4.37 5.46 -6.53
CA PRO A 241 4.80 6.37 -7.58
C PRO A 241 3.64 6.92 -8.44
N GLN A 242 2.64 6.11 -8.80
CA GLN A 242 1.50 6.58 -9.60
C GLN A 242 0.61 7.51 -8.76
N PHE A 243 0.39 7.18 -7.49
CA PHE A 243 -0.38 8.03 -6.58
C PHE A 243 0.26 9.40 -6.41
N ILE A 244 1.58 9.46 -6.20
CA ILE A 244 2.32 10.73 -6.09
C ILE A 244 2.25 11.51 -7.40
N GLY A 245 2.42 10.85 -8.54
CA GLY A 245 2.30 11.49 -9.85
C GLY A 245 0.89 12.05 -10.12
N MET A 246 -0.15 11.32 -9.74
CA MET A 246 -1.54 11.77 -9.83
C MET A 246 -1.80 12.98 -8.91
N LEU A 247 -1.35 12.91 -7.65
CA LEU A 247 -1.48 14.03 -6.70
C LEU A 247 -0.75 15.28 -7.20
N ALA A 248 0.45 15.12 -7.75
CA ALA A 248 1.22 16.22 -8.31
C ALA A 248 0.40 16.91 -9.40
N LYS A 249 -0.04 16.16 -10.43
CA LYS A 249 -0.89 16.70 -11.51
C LYS A 249 -2.16 17.37 -10.96
N TYR A 250 -2.86 16.73 -10.04
CA TYR A 250 -4.08 17.27 -9.46
C TYR A 250 -3.86 18.61 -8.74
N LEU A 251 -2.71 18.78 -8.08
CA LEU A 251 -2.38 19.98 -7.33
C LEU A 251 -1.72 21.06 -8.19
N THR A 252 -0.85 20.69 -9.12
CA THR A 252 -0.01 21.61 -9.91
C THR A 252 -0.62 22.02 -11.24
N ASP A 253 -1.45 21.19 -11.85
CA ASP A 253 -2.08 21.50 -13.14
C ASP A 253 -3.38 22.32 -12.96
N SER A 254 -3.76 22.55 -11.70
CA SER A 254 -4.90 23.36 -11.29
C SER A 254 -4.62 24.85 -11.52
N PRO A 255 -5.61 25.68 -11.93
CA PRO A 255 -5.42 27.13 -12.03
C PRO A 255 -4.98 27.77 -10.69
N GLU A 256 -5.34 27.16 -9.57
CA GLU A 256 -4.93 27.53 -8.21
C GLU A 256 -3.42 27.40 -7.98
N ALA A 257 -2.70 26.60 -8.78
CA ALA A 257 -1.25 26.47 -8.67
C ALA A 257 -0.51 27.76 -9.04
N SER A 258 -1.15 28.65 -9.83
CA SER A 258 -0.60 29.97 -10.16
C SER A 258 -0.67 30.95 -8.99
N ASN A 259 -1.49 30.66 -7.97
CA ASN A 259 -1.62 31.47 -6.77
C ASN A 259 -1.16 30.68 -5.53
N PRO A 260 0.03 31.01 -4.96
CA PRO A 260 0.59 30.31 -3.80
C PRO A 260 -0.40 30.11 -2.64
N HIS A 261 -1.25 31.10 -2.36
CA HIS A 261 -2.21 31.03 -1.26
C HIS A 261 -3.35 30.05 -1.55
N GLN A 262 -3.82 29.98 -2.80
CA GLN A 262 -4.88 29.05 -3.21
C GLN A 262 -4.36 27.62 -3.23
N LEU A 263 -3.13 27.40 -3.72
CA LEU A 263 -2.48 26.09 -3.67
C LEU A 263 -2.34 25.57 -2.23
N VAL A 264 -1.86 26.40 -1.29
CA VAL A 264 -1.76 26.02 0.13
C VAL A 264 -3.13 25.72 0.74
N THR A 265 -4.16 26.49 0.40
CA THR A 265 -5.54 26.23 0.85
C THR A 265 -6.07 24.91 0.30
N LYS A 266 -5.82 24.59 -0.98
CA LYS A 266 -6.20 23.32 -1.60
C LYS A 266 -5.51 22.14 -0.93
N MET A 267 -4.20 22.24 -0.68
CA MET A 267 -3.44 21.24 0.06
C MET A 267 -3.99 21.03 1.47
N LEU A 268 -4.31 22.11 2.18
CA LEU A 268 -4.94 22.05 3.51
C LEU A 268 -6.29 21.32 3.47
N GLY A 269 -7.13 21.63 2.48
CA GLY A 269 -8.41 20.94 2.31
C GLY A 269 -8.27 19.44 2.06
N MET A 270 -7.20 18.99 1.40
CA MET A 270 -6.95 17.56 1.19
C MET A 270 -6.45 16.83 2.44
N VAL A 271 -5.73 17.52 3.32
CA VAL A 271 -5.21 16.90 4.57
C VAL A 271 -6.17 17.05 5.73
N GLU A 272 -7.13 17.97 5.65
CA GLU A 272 -8.16 18.15 6.68
C GLU A 272 -9.09 16.94 6.74
N GLY A 273 -9.16 16.30 7.91
CA GLY A 273 -9.92 15.04 8.09
C GLY A 273 -9.21 13.78 7.58
N ALA A 274 -8.04 13.91 6.96
CA ALA A 274 -7.22 12.78 6.52
C ALA A 274 -6.37 12.19 7.67
N HIS A 275 -5.78 11.01 7.45
CA HIS A 275 -4.81 10.45 8.40
C HIS A 275 -3.58 11.37 8.49
N PRO A 276 -2.98 11.63 9.68
CA PRO A 276 -1.86 12.57 9.80
C PRO A 276 -0.67 12.27 8.89
N SER A 277 -0.37 10.99 8.64
CA SER A 277 0.70 10.59 7.72
C SER A 277 0.42 10.89 6.24
N PHE A 278 -0.83 11.21 5.88
CA PHE A 278 -1.22 11.56 4.51
C PHE A 278 -0.48 12.82 4.01
N VAL A 279 -0.19 13.76 4.92
CA VAL A 279 0.56 14.98 4.62
C VAL A 279 1.90 14.68 3.93
N ASN A 280 2.55 13.56 4.26
CA ASN A 280 3.84 13.16 3.69
C ASN A 280 3.75 12.96 2.17
N TYR A 281 2.62 12.46 1.69
CA TYR A 281 2.37 12.18 0.28
C TYR A 281 2.02 13.47 -0.48
N VAL A 282 1.24 14.36 0.14
CA VAL A 282 0.94 15.70 -0.40
C VAL A 282 2.22 16.53 -0.54
N ILE A 283 3.06 16.53 0.50
CA ILE A 283 4.37 17.19 0.48
C ILE A 283 5.25 16.62 -0.62
N ALA A 284 5.37 15.29 -0.71
CA ALA A 284 6.22 14.65 -1.72
C ALA A 284 5.75 14.92 -3.16
N ALA A 285 4.44 15.10 -3.37
CA ALA A 285 3.88 15.45 -4.67
C ALA A 285 4.18 16.91 -5.08
N VAL A 286 4.21 17.85 -4.13
CA VAL A 286 4.30 19.29 -4.41
C VAL A 286 5.71 19.86 -4.25
N ALA A 287 6.52 19.33 -3.34
CA ALA A 287 7.86 19.85 -3.04
C ALA A 287 8.80 19.97 -4.27
N PRO A 288 8.77 19.07 -5.28
CA PRO A 288 9.61 19.21 -6.47
C PRO A 288 9.33 20.44 -7.33
N SER A 289 8.09 20.94 -7.35
CA SER A 289 7.67 22.07 -8.19
C SER A 289 7.39 23.35 -7.40
N HIS A 290 6.87 23.23 -6.17
CA HIS A 290 6.47 24.35 -5.31
C HIS A 290 6.99 24.15 -3.88
N PRO A 291 8.31 24.21 -3.67
CA PRO A 291 8.92 23.94 -2.36
C PRO A 291 8.49 24.96 -1.30
N SER A 292 8.33 26.24 -1.65
CA SER A 292 7.85 27.28 -0.73
C SER A 292 6.46 26.98 -0.16
N GLU A 293 5.55 26.48 -0.99
CA GLU A 293 4.17 26.20 -0.65
C GLU A 293 4.08 24.91 0.17
N ALA A 294 4.87 23.88 -0.20
CA ALA A 294 5.06 22.70 0.63
C ALA A 294 5.57 23.09 2.02
N PHE A 295 6.54 24.02 2.11
CA PHE A 295 7.02 24.56 3.37
C PHE A 295 5.93 25.25 4.19
N GLN A 296 5.12 26.10 3.54
CA GLN A 296 4.03 26.83 4.19
C GLN A 296 2.93 25.91 4.74
N LEU A 297 2.58 24.83 4.03
CA LEU A 297 1.63 23.82 4.50
C LEU A 297 2.06 23.26 5.87
N ILE A 298 3.33 22.87 5.98
CA ILE A 298 3.89 22.29 7.21
C ILE A 298 3.88 23.32 8.33
N ARG A 299 4.31 24.55 8.04
CA ARG A 299 4.31 25.62 9.04
C ARG A 299 2.91 25.84 9.58
N ARG A 300 1.88 25.84 8.72
CA ARG A 300 0.48 25.97 9.14
C ARG A 300 0.01 24.77 9.98
N LEU A 301 0.32 23.55 9.56
CA LEU A 301 -0.05 22.34 10.32
C LEU A 301 0.67 22.25 11.67
N TYR A 302 1.95 22.60 11.72
CA TYR A 302 2.72 22.69 12.96
C TYR A 302 2.15 23.73 13.93
N LEU A 303 1.83 24.93 13.42
CA LEU A 303 1.24 25.98 14.24
C LEU A 303 -0.16 25.61 14.76
N ARG A 304 -0.91 24.78 14.02
CA ARG A 304 -2.25 24.32 14.39
C ARG A 304 -2.21 23.24 15.48
N ASP A 305 -1.43 22.18 15.29
CA ASP A 305 -1.51 20.97 16.14
C ASP A 305 -0.28 20.75 17.04
N ARG A 306 0.78 21.55 16.90
CA ARG A 306 2.08 21.43 17.61
C ARG A 306 2.71 20.04 17.63
N THR A 307 2.21 19.12 16.81
CA THR A 307 2.60 17.71 16.79
C THR A 307 2.81 17.26 15.34
N LEU A 308 3.94 17.65 14.77
CA LEU A 308 4.41 17.01 13.55
C LEU A 308 5.06 15.68 13.92
N SER A 309 4.60 14.60 13.31
CA SER A 309 5.19 13.30 13.54
C SER A 309 6.66 13.28 13.05
N PRO A 310 7.60 12.66 13.77
CA PRO A 310 8.99 12.45 13.32
C PRO A 310 9.15 11.94 11.87
N PRO A 311 8.29 11.02 11.39
CA PRO A 311 8.29 10.58 9.99
C PRO A 311 8.00 11.70 8.98
N THR A 312 7.13 12.65 9.33
CA THR A 312 6.76 13.77 8.46
C THR A 312 7.96 14.67 8.18
N MET A 313 8.73 15.00 9.21
CA MET A 313 9.92 15.85 9.08
C MET A 313 11.10 15.13 8.42
N THR A 314 11.17 13.80 8.55
CA THR A 314 12.16 13.00 7.78
C THR A 314 11.83 13.02 6.29
N THR A 315 10.56 12.86 5.94
CA THR A 315 10.07 12.97 4.56
C THR A 315 10.33 14.37 4.01
N LEU A 316 10.29 15.38 4.87
CA LEU A 316 10.58 16.76 4.50
C LEU A 316 12.02 17.01 4.14
N ALA A 317 12.97 16.65 5.00
CA ALA A 317 14.38 16.83 4.69
C ALA A 317 14.83 16.05 3.45
N THR A 318 14.14 14.95 3.12
CA THR A 318 14.48 14.12 1.97
C THR A 318 13.93 14.63 0.64
N ASN A 319 12.79 15.34 0.65
CA ASN A 319 12.11 15.79 -0.58
C ASN A 319 12.18 17.31 -0.82
N MET A 320 12.67 18.10 0.15
CA MET A 320 12.80 19.55 0.02
C MET A 320 14.18 19.96 -0.53
N PRO A 321 14.28 21.07 -1.28
CA PRO A 321 15.57 21.64 -1.68
C PRO A 321 16.44 22.00 -0.48
N LEU A 322 17.77 21.92 -0.64
CA LEU A 322 18.75 22.11 0.44
C LEU A 322 18.64 23.49 1.11
N GLU A 323 18.20 24.52 0.37
CA GLU A 323 18.01 25.87 0.89
C GLU A 323 16.98 25.96 2.03
N TYR A 324 16.01 25.05 2.09
CA TYR A 324 14.99 25.01 3.15
C TYR A 324 15.44 24.22 4.39
N LEU A 325 16.57 23.50 4.34
CA LEU A 325 16.99 22.62 5.44
C LEU A 325 17.22 23.37 6.76
N ASP A 326 17.71 24.60 6.73
CA ASP A 326 17.95 25.37 7.97
C ASP A 326 16.61 25.72 8.64
N GLN A 327 15.64 26.19 7.84
CA GLN A 327 14.30 26.52 8.33
C GLN A 327 13.55 25.28 8.83
N ILE A 328 13.72 24.13 8.17
CA ILE A 328 13.14 22.86 8.62
C ILE A 328 13.83 22.39 9.91
N THR A 329 15.15 22.60 10.05
CA THR A 329 15.91 22.27 11.26
C THR A 329 15.44 23.10 12.45
N GLU A 330 15.20 24.40 12.24
CA GLU A 330 14.65 25.29 13.25
C GLU A 330 13.24 24.86 13.68
N LEU A 331 12.37 24.54 12.71
CA LEU A 331 11.04 23.99 13.00
C LEU A 331 11.11 22.67 13.78
N TRP A 332 12.08 21.79 13.47
CA TRP A 332 12.28 20.56 14.23
C TRP A 332 12.70 20.82 15.66
N ARG A 333 13.70 21.69 15.86
CA ARG A 333 14.18 22.06 17.19
C ARG A 333 13.08 22.71 18.03
N ALA A 334 12.22 23.51 17.40
CA ALA A 334 11.04 24.06 18.06
C ALA A 334 9.99 22.98 18.39
N ALA A 335 9.78 22.01 17.50
CA ALA A 335 8.80 20.93 17.67
C ALA A 335 9.20 19.91 18.73
N ALA A 336 10.49 19.58 18.80
CA ALA A 336 10.98 18.49 19.60
C ALA A 336 12.41 18.78 20.10
N PRO A 337 12.56 19.75 21.04
CA PRO A 337 13.85 20.30 21.46
C PRO A 337 14.78 19.28 22.11
N HIS A 338 14.23 18.15 22.56
CA HIS A 338 14.98 17.08 23.23
C HIS A 338 15.13 15.81 22.37
N THR A 339 14.66 15.81 21.12
CA THR A 339 14.85 14.66 20.21
C THR A 339 15.92 14.96 19.18
N ALA A 340 16.85 14.01 19.02
CA ALA A 340 17.83 14.03 17.94
C ALA A 340 17.13 14.09 16.57
N LEU A 341 17.79 14.69 15.58
CA LEU A 341 17.28 14.69 14.22
C LEU A 341 17.26 13.24 13.68
N PRO A 342 16.30 12.90 12.81
CA PRO A 342 16.26 11.57 12.21
C PRO A 342 17.51 11.32 11.37
N ALA A 343 17.98 10.08 11.31
CA ALA A 343 19.17 9.68 10.53
C ALA A 343 19.15 10.19 9.07
N GLY A 344 18.00 10.08 8.38
CA GLY A 344 17.85 10.58 7.00
C GLY A 344 17.91 12.11 6.89
N PHE A 345 17.55 12.82 7.96
CA PHE A 345 17.68 14.27 8.06
C PHE A 345 19.14 14.68 8.20
N HIS A 346 19.88 14.02 9.11
CA HIS A 346 21.31 14.25 9.26
C HIS A 346 22.07 14.06 7.95
N GLN A 347 21.74 13.03 7.16
CA GLN A 347 22.37 12.82 5.86
C GLN A 347 22.16 13.98 4.88
N GLN A 348 20.99 14.62 4.90
CA GLN A 348 20.70 15.76 4.02
C GLN A 348 21.38 17.04 4.49
N VAL A 349 21.45 17.27 5.81
CA VAL A 349 22.21 18.37 6.41
C VAL A 349 23.71 18.24 6.12
N ILE A 350 24.27 17.03 6.27
CA ILE A 350 25.66 16.74 5.91
C ILE A 350 25.89 17.01 4.42
N LYS A 351 25.01 16.52 3.53
CA LYS A 351 25.10 16.80 2.09
C LYS A 351 25.10 18.29 1.78
N LYS A 352 24.22 19.07 2.44
CA LYS A 352 24.17 20.52 2.28
C LYS A 352 25.50 21.17 2.66
N TYR A 353 25.99 20.93 3.86
CA TYR A 353 27.24 21.55 4.32
C TYR A 353 28.43 21.16 3.45
N LEU A 354 28.47 19.93 2.93
CA LEU A 354 29.49 19.53 1.97
C LEU A 354 29.36 20.27 0.64
N PHE A 355 28.14 20.48 0.15
CA PHE A 355 27.89 21.26 -1.08
C PHE A 355 28.25 22.74 -0.92
N GLU A 356 28.17 23.26 0.30
CA GLU A 356 28.54 24.64 0.67
C GLU A 356 30.01 24.79 1.10
N ASP A 357 30.85 23.74 0.96
CA ASP A 357 32.25 23.69 1.44
C ASP A 357 32.43 23.98 2.95
N ARG A 358 31.38 23.79 3.76
CA ARG A 358 31.36 23.93 5.23
C ARG A 358 31.70 22.61 5.91
N VAL A 359 32.89 22.10 5.63
CA VAL A 359 33.31 20.73 6.01
C VAL A 359 33.34 20.53 7.52
N ASP A 360 33.78 21.52 8.30
CA ASP A 360 33.84 21.42 9.77
C ASP A 360 32.46 21.26 10.41
N GLU A 361 31.44 21.92 9.85
CA GLU A 361 30.05 21.80 10.31
C GLU A 361 29.43 20.47 9.90
N ALA A 362 29.76 19.97 8.71
CA ALA A 362 29.38 18.62 8.26
C ALA A 362 29.96 17.54 9.18
N VAL A 363 31.22 17.69 9.60
CA VAL A 363 31.89 16.79 10.57
C VAL A 363 31.24 16.90 11.95
N GLY A 364 30.96 18.12 12.42
CA GLY A 364 30.27 18.35 13.70
C GLY A 364 28.90 17.67 13.76
N TYR A 365 28.11 17.75 12.69
CA TYR A 365 26.82 17.07 12.58
C TYR A 365 26.94 15.55 12.43
N SER A 366 27.98 15.07 11.75
CA SER A 366 28.27 13.63 11.65
C SER A 366 28.57 13.01 13.02
N ASN A 367 29.27 13.73 13.89
CA ASN A 367 29.65 13.26 15.22
C ASN A 367 28.47 13.18 16.20
N GLN A 368 27.34 13.81 15.89
CA GLN A 368 26.11 13.77 16.69
C GLN A 368 25.23 12.54 16.40
N LEU A 369 25.56 11.74 15.37
CA LEU A 369 24.84 10.52 15.03
C LEU A 369 25.24 9.38 15.99
N SER A 370 24.29 8.88 16.76
CA SER A 370 24.49 7.82 17.76
C SER A 370 24.68 6.40 17.17
N ALA A 371 24.70 6.26 15.85
CA ALA A 371 24.94 4.99 15.16
C ALA A 371 25.68 5.23 13.84
N PRO A 372 26.51 4.27 13.36
CA PRO A 372 27.26 4.39 12.11
C PRO A 372 26.28 4.36 10.93
N THR A 373 25.73 5.52 10.62
CA THR A 373 24.94 5.76 9.43
C THR A 373 25.93 5.86 8.27
N ARG A 374 25.86 4.92 7.34
CA ARG A 374 26.78 4.88 6.19
C ARG A 374 26.62 6.15 5.36
N ILE A 375 27.51 7.12 5.55
CA ILE A 375 27.74 8.19 4.57
C ILE A 375 28.16 7.48 3.26
N PRO A 376 27.53 7.80 2.10
CA PRO A 376 27.87 7.21 0.82
C PRO A 376 29.38 7.22 0.58
N LYS A 377 29.98 6.06 0.25
CA LYS A 377 31.43 5.94 0.10
C LYS A 377 32.04 6.90 -0.93
N THR A 378 31.23 7.31 -1.91
CA THR A 378 31.57 8.30 -2.93
C THR A 378 31.92 9.66 -2.34
N LEU A 379 31.31 10.06 -1.21
CA LEU A 379 31.62 11.33 -0.54
C LEU A 379 32.97 11.32 0.17
N TYR A 380 33.48 10.16 0.61
CA TYR A 380 34.81 10.06 1.21
C TYR A 380 35.96 10.30 0.22
N TYR A 381 35.71 10.09 -1.07
CA TYR A 381 36.71 10.36 -2.12
C TYR A 381 36.90 11.86 -2.36
N HIS A 382 35.84 12.64 -2.23
CA HIS A 382 35.88 14.09 -2.41
C HIS A 382 36.21 14.85 -1.10
N TYR A 383 35.83 14.28 0.06
CA TYR A 383 36.02 14.90 1.37
C TYR A 383 36.66 13.91 2.36
N PRO A 384 38.00 13.71 2.31
CA PRO A 384 38.69 12.73 3.13
C PRO A 384 38.59 12.99 4.64
N GLN A 385 38.31 14.22 5.05
CA GLN A 385 38.10 14.61 6.46
C GLN A 385 36.89 13.89 7.10
N LEU A 386 35.87 13.54 6.31
CA LEU A 386 34.71 12.74 6.77
C LEU A 386 35.09 11.31 7.13
N LYS A 387 36.14 10.76 6.51
CA LYS A 387 36.62 9.40 6.77
C LYS A 387 37.27 9.29 8.15
N THR A 388 37.96 10.35 8.57
CA THR A 388 38.57 10.48 9.89
C THR A 388 37.49 10.62 10.99
N ALA A 389 36.44 11.39 10.72
CA ALA A 389 35.30 11.55 11.63
C ALA A 389 34.47 10.25 11.80
N ALA A 390 34.22 9.53 10.71
CA ALA A 390 33.50 8.24 10.76
C ALA A 390 34.28 7.14 11.50
N ASN A 391 35.62 7.18 11.47
CA ASN A 391 36.48 6.23 12.20
C ASN A 391 36.49 6.48 13.73
N ILE A 392 36.10 7.67 14.20
CA ILE A 392 36.00 7.98 15.65
C ILE A 392 34.76 7.33 16.29
N LEU A 393 33.79 6.88 15.48
CA LEU A 393 32.52 6.25 15.91
C LEU A 393 32.53 4.71 15.83
N CYS A 394 33.69 4.07 15.59
CA CYS A 394 33.84 2.60 15.51
C CYS A 394 34.78 2.02 16.59
N ILE A 395 34.81 2.64 17.78
CA ILE A 395 35.38 2.05 19.00
C ILE A 395 34.25 1.76 19.99
#